data_AF-A0A847IRF3-F1
#
_entry.id   AF-A0A847IRF3-F1
#
_cell.length_a   1.000
_cell.length_b   1.000
_cell.length_c   1.000
_cell.angle_alpha   90.00
_cell.angle_beta   90.00
_cell.angle_gamma   90.00
#
_symmetry.space_group_name_H-M   'P 1'
#
loop_
_entity.id
_entity.type
_entity.pdbx_description
1 polymer ?
#
loop_
_entity_poly.entity_id
_entity_poly.type
_entity_poly.pdbx_seq_one_letter_code
_entity_poly.pdbx_strand_id
1 'polypeptide(L)'
;MRYLLSIIFIATHLGLLAQNVNKQYFPERKAANRVEMDLPEVNGYTVLRCDFHSHTVFSDGLVWPTYRIGEAWIQGLDVLAITDHIEYRPFKEYMGGDFNTSYELALPVARDYGIMLIKGTEVTRKQGVIGHFNALFIKDANAIDKPDPEQALQAAFDQGAFIMFNHPGWAVDTCLLTEFQQKMLDKGLVRG
;
A
#
# COMPACT_ATOMS: atom_id res chain seq x y z
N MET A 1 22.50 -19.13 56.60
CA MET A 1 23.61 -19.06 55.62
C MET A 1 23.46 -20.04 54.45
N ARG A 2 23.17 -21.34 54.67
CA ARG A 2 23.01 -22.34 53.58
C ARG A 2 21.91 -22.02 52.56
N TYR A 3 20.74 -21.56 53.00
CA TYR A 3 19.62 -21.20 52.11
C TYR A 3 19.89 -19.95 51.25
N LEU A 4 20.70 -19.01 51.74
CA LEU A 4 21.05 -17.79 51.01
C LEU A 4 21.96 -18.10 49.81
N LEU A 5 22.93 -19.01 50.01
CA LEU A 5 23.81 -19.50 48.95
C LEU A 5 23.05 -20.29 47.86
N SER A 6 22.04 -21.08 48.25
CA SER A 6 21.19 -21.82 47.30
C SER A 6 20.33 -20.89 46.44
N ILE A 7 19.79 -19.81 47.02
CA ILE A 7 19.00 -18.81 46.28
C ILE A 7 19.90 -18.03 45.29
N ILE A 8 21.11 -17.66 45.72
CA ILE A 8 22.09 -17.00 44.85
C ILE A 8 22.46 -17.91 43.66
N PHE A 9 22.72 -19.20 43.90
CA PHE A 9 23.05 -20.16 42.84
C PHE A 9 21.90 -20.36 41.84
N ILE A 10 20.65 -20.47 42.31
CA ILE A 10 19.48 -20.60 41.43
C ILE A 10 19.27 -19.33 40.59
N ALA A 11 19.44 -18.15 41.19
CA ALA A 11 19.32 -16.88 40.47
C ALA A 11 20.41 -16.71 39.38
N THR A 12 21.64 -17.17 39.65
CA THR A 12 22.71 -17.14 38.64
C THR A 12 22.47 -18.08 37.46
N HIS A 13 21.81 -19.22 37.66
CA HIS A 13 21.50 -20.15 36.56
C HIS A 13 20.35 -19.69 35.66
N LEU A 14 19.38 -18.95 36.20
CA LEU A 14 18.29 -18.36 35.41
C LEU A 14 18.79 -17.26 34.45
N GLY A 15 19.80 -16.48 34.84
CA GLY A 15 20.40 -15.46 33.97
C GLY A 15 21.16 -16.03 32.76
N LEU A 16 21.75 -17.22 32.91
CA LEU A 16 22.49 -17.91 31.84
C LEU A 16 21.58 -18.49 30.75
N LEU A 17 20.37 -18.90 31.09
CA LEU A 17 19.38 -19.39 30.09
C LEU A 17 18.69 -18.25 29.32
N ALA A 18 18.73 -17.01 29.83
CA ALA A 18 18.15 -15.84 29.18
C ALA A 18 19.06 -15.24 28.09
N GLN A 19 20.35 -15.59 28.06
CA GLN A 19 21.32 -15.09 27.08
C GLN A 19 21.66 -16.20 26.08
N ASN A 20 20.76 -16.43 25.12
CA ASN A 20 21.16 -17.16 23.92
C ASN A 20 22.23 -16.32 23.20
N VAL A 21 23.50 -16.68 23.33
CA VAL A 21 24.65 -15.97 22.73
C VAL A 21 24.58 -15.88 21.20
N ASN A 22 23.73 -16.69 20.57
CA ASN A 22 23.44 -16.63 19.14
C ASN A 22 22.26 -15.70 18.78
N LYS A 23 21.52 -15.19 19.77
CA LYS A 23 20.53 -14.12 19.57
C LYS A 23 21.18 -12.77 19.86
N GLN A 24 21.72 -12.15 18.80
CA GLN A 24 22.05 -10.73 18.84
C GLN A 24 20.77 -9.91 18.71
N TYR A 25 20.40 -9.22 19.79
CA TYR A 25 19.42 -8.15 19.73
C TYR A 25 20.15 -6.91 19.20
N PHE A 26 20.04 -6.65 17.90
CA PHE A 26 20.47 -5.36 17.37
C PHE A 26 19.57 -4.28 17.99
N PRO A 27 20.13 -3.22 18.58
CA PRO A 27 19.32 -2.08 18.97
C PRO A 27 18.71 -1.50 17.69
N GLU A 28 17.40 -1.70 17.50
CA GLU A 28 16.65 -0.91 16.53
C GLU A 28 16.91 0.57 16.86
N ARG A 29 17.28 1.37 15.85
CA ARG A 29 17.18 2.83 15.96
C ARG A 29 15.70 3.18 16.11
N LYS A 30 15.19 3.15 17.34
CA LYS A 30 13.86 3.63 17.68
C LYS A 30 13.89 5.13 17.89
N ALA A 31 13.78 5.87 16.80
CA ALA A 31 13.17 7.20 16.80
C ALA A 31 12.79 7.58 15.37
N ALA A 32 11.79 6.90 14.82
CA ALA A 32 10.96 7.53 13.81
C ALA A 32 9.82 8.21 14.58
N ASN A 33 9.68 9.53 14.44
CA ASN A 33 8.54 10.25 14.99
C ASN A 33 7.52 10.42 13.87
N ARG A 34 6.25 10.19 14.19
CA ARG A 34 5.14 10.54 13.32
C ARG A 34 4.97 12.06 13.31
N VAL A 35 4.91 12.65 12.12
CA VAL A 35 4.62 14.07 11.94
C VAL A 35 3.10 14.25 11.99
N GLU A 36 2.61 14.69 13.14
CA GLU A 36 1.20 15.04 13.26
C GLU A 36 0.93 16.43 12.68
N MET A 37 -0.20 16.54 11.97
CA MET A 37 -0.73 17.80 11.46
C MET A 37 -2.09 17.99 12.07
N ASP A 38 -2.29 19.14 12.72
CA ASP A 38 -3.59 19.52 13.26
C ASP A 38 -4.46 20.02 12.11
N LEU A 39 -5.43 19.20 11.70
CA LEU A 39 -6.38 19.52 10.64
C LEU A 39 -7.74 19.85 11.28
N PRO A 40 -8.42 20.90 10.81
CA PRO A 40 -9.72 21.27 11.36
C PRO A 40 -10.77 20.21 11.00
N GLU A 41 -11.77 20.06 11.85
CA GLU A 41 -13.03 19.43 11.42
C GLU A 41 -13.71 20.31 10.37
N VAL A 42 -14.25 19.70 9.32
CA VAL A 42 -14.92 20.41 8.22
C VAL A 42 -16.35 19.93 8.15
N ASN A 43 -17.33 20.81 8.35
CA ASN A 43 -18.77 20.49 8.30
C ASN A 43 -19.19 19.31 9.20
N GLY A 44 -18.55 19.15 10.37
CA GLY A 44 -18.81 18.03 11.30
C GLY A 44 -18.14 16.71 10.91
N TYR A 45 -17.23 16.71 9.93
CA TYR A 45 -16.44 15.55 9.53
C TYR A 45 -14.98 15.68 9.99
N THR A 46 -14.41 14.55 10.41
CA THR A 46 -12.97 14.40 10.62
C THR A 46 -12.25 14.33 9.28
N VAL A 47 -11.21 15.15 9.12
CA VAL A 47 -10.37 15.13 7.92
C VAL A 47 -9.32 14.04 8.06
N LEU A 48 -9.22 13.17 7.05
CA LEU A 48 -8.19 12.14 6.96
C LEU A 48 -7.16 12.51 5.89
N ARG A 49 -5.89 12.27 6.21
CA ARG A 49 -4.76 12.41 5.28
C ARG A 49 -4.58 11.10 4.52
N CYS A 50 -4.74 11.16 3.21
CA CYS A 50 -4.77 9.98 2.37
C CYS A 50 -3.78 10.09 1.22
N ASP A 51 -3.12 8.97 0.91
CA ASP A 51 -2.47 8.78 -0.40
C ASP A 51 -3.09 7.55 -1.07
N PHE A 52 -3.75 7.76 -2.20
CA PHE A 52 -4.48 6.73 -2.92
C PHE A 52 -3.76 6.22 -4.16
N HIS A 53 -2.50 6.60 -4.38
CA HIS A 53 -1.74 6.19 -5.55
C HIS A 53 -0.25 6.04 -5.23
N SER A 54 0.18 4.82 -4.93
CA SER A 54 1.58 4.52 -4.63
C SER A 54 2.03 3.17 -5.20
N HIS A 55 3.34 3.05 -5.45
CA HIS A 55 3.96 1.87 -6.07
C HIS A 55 5.09 1.29 -5.23
N THR A 56 5.33 0.00 -5.40
CA THR A 56 6.36 -0.81 -4.75
C THR A 56 7.18 -1.55 -5.80
N VAL A 57 8.19 -2.31 -5.36
CA VAL A 57 8.99 -3.17 -6.24
C VAL A 57 8.18 -4.23 -7.01
N PHE A 58 6.92 -4.49 -6.63
CA PHE A 58 6.05 -5.45 -7.32
C PHE A 58 5.51 -4.93 -8.67
N SER A 59 5.57 -3.62 -8.93
CA SER A 59 5.49 -3.07 -10.29
C SER A 59 6.80 -2.41 -10.70
N ASP A 60 6.91 -1.12 -10.44
CA ASP A 60 7.93 -0.19 -10.93
C ASP A 60 8.40 0.79 -9.84
N GLY A 61 7.82 0.70 -8.64
CA GLY A 61 8.36 1.37 -7.46
C GLY A 61 9.69 0.78 -7.04
N LEU A 62 10.41 1.50 -6.17
CA LEU A 62 11.79 1.15 -5.80
C LEU A 62 11.94 0.67 -4.35
N VAL A 63 10.83 0.54 -3.62
CA VAL A 63 10.84 0.18 -2.19
C VAL A 63 9.96 -1.02 -1.91
N TRP A 64 10.31 -1.78 -0.86
CA TRP A 64 9.52 -2.90 -0.38
C TRP A 64 8.16 -2.41 0.16
N PRO A 65 7.05 -3.17 0.05
CA PRO A 65 5.71 -2.70 0.44
C PRO A 65 5.61 -2.16 1.87
N THR A 66 6.28 -2.79 2.84
CA THR A 66 6.26 -2.33 4.24
C THR A 66 6.96 -0.98 4.43
N TYR A 67 7.86 -0.60 3.52
CA TYR A 67 8.52 0.70 3.56
C TYR A 67 7.52 1.83 3.27
N ARG A 68 6.56 1.61 2.36
CA ARG A 68 5.47 2.57 2.09
C ARG A 68 4.61 2.83 3.32
N ILE A 69 4.35 1.79 4.12
CA ILE A 69 3.65 1.96 5.41
C ILE A 69 4.45 2.85 6.36
N GLY A 70 5.78 2.65 6.42
CA GLY A 70 6.67 3.48 7.23
C GLY A 70 6.69 4.94 6.79
N GLU A 71 6.79 5.19 5.49
CA GLU A 71 6.72 6.55 4.91
C GLU A 71 5.38 7.23 5.25
N ALA A 72 4.27 6.53 5.00
CA ALA A 72 2.93 7.01 5.31
C ALA A 72 2.80 7.38 6.79
N TRP A 73 3.26 6.50 7.68
CA TRP A 73 3.19 6.76 9.12
C TRP A 73 4.09 7.91 9.57
N ILE A 74 5.32 8.00 9.07
CA ILE A 74 6.24 9.10 9.42
C ILE A 74 5.67 10.44 8.96
N GLN A 75 5.03 10.49 7.79
CA GLN A 75 4.42 11.71 7.25
C GLN A 75 3.04 12.02 7.85
N GLY A 76 2.54 11.16 8.75
CA GLY A 76 1.25 11.33 9.40
C GLY A 76 0.05 10.96 8.53
N LEU A 77 0.20 10.21 7.45
CA LEU A 77 -0.98 9.73 6.72
C LEU A 77 -1.83 8.82 7.61
N ASP A 78 -3.14 8.86 7.39
CA ASP A 78 -4.14 8.01 8.06
C ASP A 78 -4.54 6.84 7.17
N VAL A 79 -4.55 7.06 5.85
CA VAL A 79 -4.97 6.08 4.84
C VAL A 79 -3.93 6.01 3.72
N LEU A 80 -3.64 4.79 3.28
CA LEU A 80 -2.76 4.52 2.14
C LEU A 80 -3.42 3.51 1.20
N ALA A 81 -3.24 3.66 -0.10
CA ALA A 81 -3.44 2.59 -1.08
C ALA A 81 -2.11 2.27 -1.76
N ILE A 82 -1.77 0.98 -1.82
CA ILE A 82 -0.74 0.46 -2.71
C ILE A 82 -1.46 0.03 -3.98
N THR A 83 -1.11 0.66 -5.10
CA THR A 83 -1.79 0.52 -6.38
C THR A 83 -0.78 0.13 -7.46
N ASP A 84 -0.01 -0.93 -7.21
CA ASP A 84 0.94 -1.45 -8.19
C ASP A 84 0.25 -1.74 -9.53
N HIS A 85 0.98 -1.51 -10.62
CA HIS A 85 0.49 -1.73 -11.98
C HIS A 85 0.20 -3.21 -12.26
N ILE A 86 -0.87 -3.48 -13.01
CA ILE A 86 -1.13 -4.81 -13.56
C ILE A 86 -0.19 -5.08 -14.76
N GLU A 87 -0.13 -4.15 -15.71
CA GLU A 87 0.48 -4.40 -17.02
C GLU A 87 1.98 -4.07 -17.05
N TYR A 88 2.40 -3.11 -16.23
CA TYR A 88 3.77 -2.61 -16.21
C TYR A 88 4.53 -3.09 -14.98
N ARG A 89 5.20 -4.24 -15.10
CA ARG A 89 6.00 -4.85 -14.03
C ARG A 89 7.43 -5.12 -14.48
N PRO A 90 8.27 -4.07 -14.61
CA PRO A 90 9.66 -4.21 -15.07
C PRO A 90 10.50 -5.16 -14.20
N PHE A 91 10.20 -5.30 -12.91
CA PHE A 91 10.98 -6.14 -11.98
C PHE A 91 10.46 -7.58 -11.84
N LYS A 92 9.47 -8.01 -12.64
CA LYS A 92 8.81 -9.33 -12.52
C LYS A 92 9.74 -10.54 -12.61
N GLU A 93 10.92 -10.39 -13.21
CA GLU A 93 11.91 -11.48 -13.30
C GLU A 93 12.66 -11.71 -11.96
N TYR A 94 12.71 -10.68 -11.12
CA TYR A 94 13.35 -10.73 -9.80
C TYR A 94 12.32 -10.88 -8.66
N MET A 95 11.10 -10.41 -8.87
CA MET A 95 10.02 -10.42 -7.89
C MET A 95 9.05 -11.57 -8.15
N GLY A 96 8.85 -12.43 -7.15
CA GLY A 96 7.80 -13.45 -7.17
C GLY A 96 6.44 -12.90 -6.74
N GLY A 97 5.41 -13.76 -6.76
CA GLY A 97 4.05 -13.42 -6.31
C GLY A 97 3.11 -12.97 -7.44
N ASP A 98 1.87 -12.68 -7.05
CA ASP A 98 0.79 -12.19 -7.92
C ASP A 98 0.44 -10.71 -7.63
N PHE A 99 -0.64 -10.21 -8.24
CA PHE A 99 -1.06 -8.81 -8.12
C PHE A 99 -1.60 -8.40 -6.73
N ASN A 100 -1.78 -9.35 -5.80
CA ASN A 100 -2.20 -9.06 -4.43
C ASN A 100 -1.03 -9.02 -3.45
N THR A 101 0.14 -9.51 -3.85
CA THR A 101 1.27 -9.78 -2.95
C THR A 101 1.73 -8.55 -2.18
N SER A 102 1.83 -7.38 -2.84
CA SER A 102 2.32 -6.17 -2.18
C SER A 102 1.38 -5.69 -1.06
N TYR A 103 0.06 -5.74 -1.30
CA TYR A 103 -0.95 -5.47 -0.28
C TYR A 103 -0.85 -6.46 0.90
N GLU A 104 -0.75 -7.76 0.62
CA GLU A 104 -0.69 -8.80 1.64
C GLU A 104 0.56 -8.68 2.54
N LEU A 105 1.70 -8.33 1.95
CA LEU A 105 2.94 -8.06 2.69
C LEU A 105 2.87 -6.81 3.55
N ALA A 106 2.20 -5.76 3.07
CA ALA A 106 2.08 -4.49 3.77
C ALA A 106 1.04 -4.51 4.90
N LEU A 107 -0.03 -5.32 4.76
CA LEU A 107 -1.19 -5.30 5.64
C LEU A 107 -0.89 -5.55 7.13
N PRO A 108 -0.04 -6.53 7.53
CA PRO A 108 0.31 -6.71 8.94
C PRO A 108 0.99 -5.47 9.54
N VAL A 109 1.93 -4.86 8.81
CA VAL A 109 2.64 -3.66 9.27
C VAL A 109 1.72 -2.45 9.31
N ALA A 110 0.80 -2.32 8.34
CA ALA A 110 -0.21 -1.27 8.35
C ALA A 110 -1.09 -1.34 9.60
N ARG A 111 -1.51 -2.55 10.02
CA ARG A 111 -2.25 -2.77 11.26
C ARG A 111 -1.45 -2.38 12.49
N ASP A 112 -0.17 -2.76 12.55
CA ASP A 112 0.71 -2.40 13.67
C ASP A 112 0.90 -0.88 13.78
N TYR A 113 0.93 -0.18 12.65
CA TYR A 113 1.16 1.27 12.59
C TYR A 113 -0.13 2.08 12.70
N GLY A 114 -1.30 1.43 12.67
CA GLY A 114 -2.60 2.11 12.67
C GLY A 114 -2.94 2.81 11.35
N ILE A 115 -2.31 2.40 10.24
CA ILE A 115 -2.62 2.90 8.89
C ILE A 115 -3.77 2.10 8.29
N MET A 116 -4.79 2.79 7.79
CA MET A 116 -5.83 2.16 6.99
C MET A 116 -5.29 1.85 5.59
N LEU A 117 -4.96 0.58 5.35
CA LEU A 117 -4.48 0.14 4.04
C LEU A 117 -5.64 -0.31 3.16
N ILE A 118 -5.88 0.45 2.09
CA ILE A 118 -6.85 0.13 1.04
C ILE A 118 -6.20 -0.82 0.04
N LYS A 119 -6.90 -1.92 -0.27
CA LYS A 119 -6.52 -2.80 -1.37
C LYS A 119 -6.88 -2.13 -2.69
N GLY A 120 -5.89 -1.98 -3.58
CA GLY A 120 -6.08 -1.38 -4.88
C GLY A 120 -5.05 -1.86 -5.89
N THR A 121 -5.21 -1.42 -7.14
CA THR A 121 -4.28 -1.69 -8.23
C THR A 121 -4.45 -0.60 -9.30
N GLU A 122 -3.45 -0.42 -10.15
CA GLU A 122 -3.53 0.46 -11.29
C GLU A 122 -3.71 -0.34 -12.59
N VAL A 123 -4.80 -0.06 -13.30
CA VAL A 123 -5.01 -0.47 -14.69
C VAL A 123 -4.26 0.52 -15.58
N THR A 124 -3.15 0.08 -16.14
CA THR A 124 -2.21 0.93 -16.87
C THR A 124 -2.27 0.59 -18.35
N ARG A 125 -2.71 1.55 -19.15
CA ARG A 125 -2.77 1.44 -20.62
C ARG A 125 -2.07 2.63 -21.24
N LYS A 126 -1.91 2.59 -22.56
CA LYS A 126 -1.24 3.66 -23.31
C LYS A 126 -1.83 5.03 -22.96
N GLN A 127 -1.00 5.89 -22.37
CA GLN A 127 -1.33 7.26 -22.04
C GLN A 127 -1.71 8.05 -23.29
N GLY A 128 -2.71 8.93 -23.17
CA GLY A 128 -3.27 9.69 -24.29
C GLY A 128 -4.19 8.91 -25.24
N VAL A 129 -4.39 7.60 -25.03
CA VAL A 129 -5.38 6.79 -25.76
C VAL A 129 -6.44 6.24 -24.81
N ILE A 130 -5.99 5.54 -23.77
CA ILE A 130 -6.86 4.96 -22.74
C ILE A 130 -6.58 5.66 -21.41
N GLY A 131 -5.30 5.79 -21.06
CA GLY A 131 -4.89 6.35 -19.77
C GLY A 131 -4.77 5.29 -18.68
N HIS A 132 -4.67 5.77 -17.45
CA HIS A 132 -4.33 5.01 -16.28
C HIS A 132 -5.42 5.18 -15.23
N PHE A 133 -5.82 4.11 -14.55
CA PHE A 133 -6.94 4.15 -13.62
C PHE A 133 -6.63 3.37 -12.35
N ASN A 134 -6.75 4.01 -11.20
CA ASN A 134 -6.73 3.29 -9.94
C ASN A 134 -8.09 2.68 -9.66
N ALA A 135 -8.10 1.38 -9.36
CA ALA A 135 -9.23 0.70 -8.76
C ALA A 135 -8.97 0.51 -7.27
N LEU A 136 -9.71 1.23 -6.43
CA LEU A 136 -9.61 1.19 -4.98
C LEU A 136 -10.72 0.32 -4.38
N PHE A 137 -10.48 -0.21 -3.17
CA PHE A 137 -11.42 -1.09 -2.44
C PHE A 137 -11.74 -2.40 -3.16
N ILE A 138 -10.80 -2.89 -3.98
CA ILE A 138 -10.94 -4.17 -4.68
C ILE A 138 -10.80 -5.35 -3.71
N LYS A 139 -11.31 -6.52 -4.10
CA LYS A 139 -11.17 -7.78 -3.37
C LYS A 139 -10.00 -8.60 -3.90
N ASP A 140 -9.81 -8.61 -5.22
CA ASP A 140 -8.78 -9.38 -5.92
C ASP A 140 -8.28 -8.61 -7.16
N ALA A 141 -6.99 -8.28 -7.17
CA ALA A 141 -6.34 -7.63 -8.31
C ALA A 141 -6.12 -8.58 -9.49
N ASN A 142 -6.00 -9.90 -9.25
CA ASN A 142 -5.83 -10.88 -10.33
C ASN A 142 -7.04 -10.93 -11.26
N ALA A 143 -8.25 -10.75 -10.73
CA ALA A 143 -9.47 -10.73 -11.52
C ALA A 143 -9.54 -9.56 -12.51
N ILE A 144 -8.75 -8.50 -12.30
CA ILE A 144 -8.74 -7.27 -13.11
C ILE A 144 -7.80 -7.39 -14.32
N ASP A 145 -6.85 -8.32 -14.31
CA ASP A 145 -5.95 -8.58 -15.43
C ASP A 145 -6.72 -9.09 -16.66
N LYS A 146 -7.08 -8.15 -17.54
CA LYS A 146 -7.82 -8.37 -18.78
C LYS A 146 -7.12 -7.63 -19.93
N PRO A 147 -7.00 -8.27 -21.12
CA PRO A 147 -6.49 -7.59 -22.31
C PRO A 147 -7.34 -6.39 -22.71
N ASP A 148 -8.66 -6.51 -22.62
CA ASP A 148 -9.59 -5.43 -22.94
C ASP A 148 -9.70 -4.45 -21.75
N PRO A 149 -9.43 -3.15 -21.97
CA PRO A 149 -9.39 -2.17 -20.88
C PRO A 149 -10.76 -1.91 -20.26
N GLU A 150 -11.85 -1.97 -21.03
CA GLU A 150 -13.19 -1.79 -20.50
C GLU A 150 -13.60 -2.98 -19.62
N GLN A 151 -13.24 -4.21 -20.02
CA GLN A 151 -13.44 -5.41 -19.20
C GLN A 151 -12.58 -5.38 -17.94
N ALA A 152 -11.37 -4.84 -17.97
CA ALA A 152 -10.55 -4.64 -16.77
C ALA A 152 -11.27 -3.70 -15.78
N LEU A 153 -11.73 -2.54 -16.25
CA LEU A 153 -12.48 -1.58 -15.41
C LEU A 153 -13.82 -2.15 -14.94
N GLN A 154 -14.52 -2.92 -15.77
CA GLN A 154 -15.75 -3.62 -15.38
C GLN A 154 -15.46 -4.67 -14.29
N ALA A 155 -14.40 -5.46 -14.42
CA ALA A 155 -14.02 -6.46 -13.42
C ALA A 155 -13.63 -5.82 -12.08
N ALA A 156 -13.07 -4.61 -12.09
CA ALA A 156 -12.87 -3.82 -10.88
C ALA A 156 -14.22 -3.33 -10.31
N PHE A 157 -15.06 -2.73 -11.15
CA PHE A 157 -16.37 -2.21 -10.77
C PHE A 157 -17.27 -3.29 -10.15
N ASP A 158 -17.27 -4.50 -10.70
CA ASP A 158 -18.06 -5.64 -10.22
C ASP A 158 -17.66 -6.08 -8.80
N GLN A 159 -16.45 -5.74 -8.36
CA GLN A 159 -15.99 -5.96 -6.99
C GLN A 159 -16.50 -4.89 -6.00
N GLY A 160 -17.09 -3.80 -6.50
CA GLY A 160 -17.47 -2.62 -5.76
C GLY A 160 -16.40 -1.53 -5.73
N ALA A 161 -15.45 -1.54 -6.67
CA ALA A 161 -14.34 -0.60 -6.66
C ALA A 161 -14.78 0.87 -6.82
N PHE A 162 -14.03 1.76 -6.18
CA PHE A 162 -13.99 3.16 -6.56
C PHE A 162 -12.89 3.34 -7.60
N ILE A 163 -13.25 3.76 -8.82
CA ILE A 163 -12.31 3.88 -9.93
C ILE A 163 -12.06 5.35 -10.23
N MET A 164 -10.78 5.75 -10.20
CA MET A 164 -10.29 7.10 -10.42
C MET A 164 -9.49 7.18 -11.73
N PHE A 165 -9.67 8.24 -12.52
CA PHE A 165 -8.79 8.51 -13.66
C PHE A 165 -7.52 9.23 -13.21
N ASN A 166 -6.38 8.59 -13.41
CA ASN A 166 -5.10 9.07 -12.91
C ASN A 166 -4.45 10.08 -13.85
N HIS A 167 -3.84 11.12 -13.26
CA HIS A 167 -2.89 12.06 -13.88
C HIS A 167 -3.18 12.38 -15.38
N PRO A 168 -4.35 12.99 -15.69
CA PRO A 168 -4.83 13.18 -17.07
C PRO A 168 -3.89 14.00 -17.96
N GLY A 169 -3.07 14.88 -17.37
CA GLY A 169 -2.10 15.72 -18.09
C GLY A 169 -0.69 15.14 -18.21
N TRP A 170 -0.43 13.93 -17.72
CA TRP A 170 0.91 13.35 -17.81
C TRP A 170 1.23 12.89 -19.24
N ALA A 171 2.44 13.24 -19.73
CA ALA A 171 2.98 12.84 -21.03
C ALA A 171 2.11 13.19 -22.26
N VAL A 172 1.28 14.23 -22.14
CA VAL A 172 0.40 14.73 -23.21
C VAL A 172 0.37 16.26 -23.20
N ASP A 173 0.04 16.87 -24.35
CA ASP A 173 -0.05 18.34 -24.49
C ASP A 173 -1.46 18.90 -24.17
N THR A 174 -2.39 18.05 -23.74
CA THR A 174 -3.79 18.41 -23.46
C THR A 174 -4.39 17.57 -22.34
N CYS A 175 -5.35 18.13 -21.61
CA CYS A 175 -6.16 17.41 -20.61
C CYS A 175 -7.57 17.07 -21.12
N LEU A 176 -7.80 17.13 -22.44
CA LEU A 176 -9.06 16.71 -23.04
C LEU A 176 -9.26 15.20 -22.90
N LEU A 177 -10.49 14.80 -22.58
CA LEU A 177 -10.85 13.40 -22.50
C LEU A 177 -10.93 12.77 -23.90
N THR A 178 -10.36 11.59 -24.03
CA THR A 178 -10.57 10.72 -25.19
C THR A 178 -12.00 10.14 -25.18
N GLU A 179 -12.44 9.62 -26.32
CA GLU A 179 -13.74 8.94 -26.43
C GLU A 179 -13.87 7.77 -25.44
N PHE A 180 -12.78 7.03 -25.21
CA PHE A 180 -12.78 5.94 -24.24
C PHE A 180 -13.01 6.46 -22.81
N GLN A 181 -12.26 7.48 -22.39
CA GLN A 181 -12.37 8.03 -21.04
C GLN A 181 -13.76 8.62 -20.80
N GLN A 182 -14.29 9.38 -21.76
CA GLN A 182 -15.65 9.92 -21.68
C GLN A 182 -16.68 8.79 -21.57
N LYS A 183 -16.56 7.74 -22.39
CA LYS A 183 -17.44 6.57 -22.33
C LYS A 183 -17.42 5.89 -20.95
N MET A 184 -16.27 5.80 -20.29
CA MET A 184 -16.18 5.17 -18.96
C MET A 184 -16.84 6.02 -17.87
N LEU A 185 -16.74 7.34 -17.97
CA LEU A 185 -17.45 8.29 -17.10
C LEU A 185 -18.97 8.22 -17.34
N ASP A 186 -19.42 8.23 -18.60
CA ASP A 186 -20.84 8.18 -18.97
C ASP A 186 -21.52 6.88 -18.50
N LYS A 187 -20.76 5.77 -18.49
CA LYS A 187 -21.20 4.49 -17.93
C LYS A 187 -21.23 4.47 -16.40
N GLY A 188 -20.64 5.46 -15.74
CA GLY A 188 -20.49 5.50 -14.29
C GLY A 188 -19.50 4.48 -13.74
N LEU A 189 -18.65 3.88 -14.59
CA LEU A 189 -17.58 2.97 -14.16
C LEU A 189 -16.49 3.75 -13.45
N VAL A 190 -16.05 4.86 -14.05
CA VAL A 190 -15.09 5.80 -13.47
C VAL A 190 -15.86 6.94 -12.80
N ARG A 191 -15.52 7.24 -11.55
CA ARG A 191 -16.25 8.22 -10.72
C ARG A 191 -15.33 9.15 -9.91
N GLY A 192 -14.02 8.91 -9.95
CA GLY A 192 -12.98 9.74 -9.35
C GLY A 192 -12.09 10.41 -10.38
#